data_AF-A0A914K866-F1
#
_entry.id   AF-A0A914K866-F1
#
_cell.length_a   1.000
_cell.length_b   1.000
_cell.length_c   1.000
_cell.angle_alpha   90.00
_cell.angle_beta   90.00
_cell.angle_gamma   90.00
#
_symmetry.space_group_name_H-M   'P 1'
#
loop_
_entity.id
_entity.type
_entity.pdbx_description
1 polymer ?
#
loop_
_entity_poly.entity_id
_entity_poly.type
_entity_poly.pdbx_seq_one_letter_code
_entity_poly.pdbx_strand_id
1 'polypeptide(L)'
;DFMESLAMIQNNTPKSNAEWTIRLINPRSLDRVTFEEFHDFVKSIFLLVGGDNNPPVDPIPLEPIMDKRTAICIKKRAYFIFNQMDTENCGFIGRKDLERFFATHQEAIMTLSYQFVL
;
A
#
# COMPACT_ATOMS: atom_id res chain seq x y z
N ASP A 1 21.31 12.19 6.19
CA ASP A 1 20.27 11.26 6.67
C ASP A 1 20.28 10.01 5.80
N PHE A 2 20.45 8.83 6.41
CA PHE A 2 20.59 7.56 5.69
C PHE A 2 19.30 7.17 4.97
N MET A 3 18.15 7.44 5.57
CA MET A 3 16.84 7.16 4.97
C MET A 3 16.57 8.08 3.78
N GLU A 4 16.98 9.34 3.89
CA GLU A 4 16.92 10.32 2.80
C GLU A 4 17.87 9.95 1.65
N SER A 5 19.03 9.38 1.97
CA SER A 5 20.01 8.89 0.99
C SER A 5 19.52 7.62 0.28
N LEU A 6 18.85 6.70 0.99
CA LEU A 6 18.18 5.55 0.39
C LEU A 6 17.02 5.97 -0.52
N ALA A 7 16.24 6.97 -0.12
CA ALA A 7 15.18 7.55 -0.94
C ALA A 7 15.72 8.25 -2.20
N MET A 8 16.92 8.85 -2.14
CA MET A 8 17.61 9.47 -3.29
C MET A 8 18.25 8.45 -4.24
N ILE A 9 18.63 7.25 -3.76
CA ILE A 9 19.19 6.18 -4.61
C ILE A 9 18.12 5.58 -5.54
N GLN A 10 16.86 5.63 -5.12
CA GLN A 10 15.75 5.11 -5.92
C GLN A 10 15.20 6.19 -6.84
N ASN A 11 15.37 6.02 -8.15
CA ASN A 11 14.65 6.85 -9.13
C ASN A 11 13.14 6.72 -8.85
N ASN A 12 12.54 7.81 -8.37
CA ASN A 12 11.16 7.90 -7.89
C ASN A 12 10.17 7.95 -9.08
N THR A 13 10.26 6.90 -9.90
CA THR A 13 9.47 6.68 -11.11
C THR A 13 8.29 5.78 -10.78
N PRO A 14 7.16 5.90 -11.51
CA PRO A 14 6.01 5.03 -11.32
C PRO A 14 6.37 3.54 -11.39
N LYS A 15 7.30 3.18 -12.27
CA LYS A 15 7.87 1.84 -12.42
C LYS A 15 8.59 1.33 -11.17
N SER A 16 9.50 2.13 -10.64
CA SER A 16 10.24 1.77 -9.43
C SER A 16 9.28 1.61 -8.25
N ASN A 17 8.33 2.54 -8.09
CA ASN A 17 7.36 2.51 -7.00
C ASN A 17 6.43 1.29 -7.10
N ALA A 18 6.00 0.92 -8.31
CA ALA A 18 5.25 -0.31 -8.55
C ALA A 18 6.03 -1.56 -8.14
N GLU A 19 7.30 -1.67 -8.57
CA GLU A 19 8.15 -2.82 -8.26
C GLU A 19 8.37 -2.99 -6.75
N TRP A 20 8.68 -1.91 -6.05
CA TRP A 20 8.87 -1.95 -4.61
C TRP A 20 7.57 -2.20 -3.84
N THR A 21 6.44 -1.68 -4.31
CA THR A 21 5.13 -1.91 -3.70
C THR A 21 4.74 -3.40 -3.78
N ILE A 22 4.93 -4.04 -4.94
CA ILE A 22 4.69 -5.48 -5.08
C ILE A 22 5.58 -6.27 -4.13
N ARG A 23 6.88 -5.96 -4.08
CA ARG A 23 7.83 -6.63 -3.18
C ARG A 23 7.48 -6.45 -1.70
N LEU A 24 6.94 -5.29 -1.33
CA LEU A 24 6.54 -4.99 0.04
C LEU A 24 5.29 -5.78 0.45
N ILE A 25 4.31 -5.90 -0.45
CA ILE A 25 3.06 -6.60 -0.18
C ILE A 25 3.25 -8.11 -0.27
N ASN A 26 3.94 -8.57 -1.31
CA ASN A 26 4.21 -9.97 -1.58
C ASN A 26 5.69 -10.19 -1.89
N PRO A 27 6.52 -10.47 -0.88
CA PRO A 27 7.96 -10.68 -1.08
C PRO A 27 8.30 -11.98 -1.83
N ARG A 28 7.31 -12.87 -2.04
CA ARG A 28 7.49 -14.18 -2.68
C ARG A 28 7.04 -14.22 -4.14
N SER A 29 6.17 -13.31 -4.57
CA SER A 29 5.67 -13.19 -5.94
C SER A 29 6.33 -12.01 -6.65
N LEU A 30 6.67 -12.18 -7.93
CA LEU A 30 7.48 -11.20 -8.67
C LEU A 30 6.67 -10.15 -9.45
N ASP A 31 5.37 -10.37 -9.66
CA ASP A 31 4.63 -9.57 -10.64
C ASP A 31 3.16 -9.27 -10.32
N ARG A 32 2.56 -9.94 -9.33
CA ARG A 32 1.14 -9.78 -9.01
C ARG A 32 0.84 -9.89 -7.53
N VAL A 33 -0.23 -9.19 -7.14
CA VAL A 33 -0.77 -9.14 -5.77
C VAL A 33 -2.25 -9.52 -5.80
N THR A 34 -2.65 -10.48 -4.97
CA THR A 34 -4.05 -10.85 -4.81
C THR A 34 -4.78 -9.90 -3.86
N PHE A 35 -6.11 -9.91 -3.84
CA PHE A 35 -6.87 -9.13 -2.86
C PHE A 35 -6.55 -9.54 -1.41
N GLU A 36 -6.33 -10.83 -1.15
CA GLU A 36 -5.98 -11.34 0.18
C GLU A 36 -4.64 -10.78 0.66
N GLU A 37 -3.61 -10.84 -0.20
CA GLU A 37 -2.29 -10.30 0.09
C GLU A 37 -2.34 -8.77 0.30
N PHE A 38 -3.09 -8.07 -0.54
CA PHE A 38 -3.28 -6.63 -0.41
C PHE A 38 -4.02 -6.27 0.89
N HIS A 39 -5.08 -7.01 1.22
CA HIS A 39 -5.88 -6.79 2.42
C HIS A 39 -5.05 -6.99 3.69
N ASP A 40 -4.24 -8.05 3.74
CA ASP A 40 -3.39 -8.35 4.89
C ASP A 40 -2.30 -7.31 5.08
N PHE A 41 -1.77 -6.78 3.98
CA PHE A 41 -0.87 -5.63 4.02
C PHE A 41 -1.55 -4.37 4.59
N VAL A 42 -2.74 -4.00 4.10
CA VAL A 42 -3.49 -2.83 4.61
C VAL A 42 -3.85 -3.01 6.08
N LYS A 43 -4.24 -4.22 6.49
CA LYS A 43 -4.50 -4.56 7.90
C LYS A 43 -3.25 -4.36 8.76
N SER A 44 -2.09 -4.78 8.27
CA SER A 44 -0.81 -4.63 8.96
C SER A 44 -0.41 -3.16 9.14
N ILE A 45 -0.61 -2.32 8.12
CA ILE A 45 -0.41 -0.87 8.24
C ILE A 45 -1.33 -0.28 9.30
N PHE A 46 -2.61 -0.65 9.29
CA PHE A 46 -3.56 -0.12 10.25
C PHE A 46 -3.20 -0.47 11.69
N LEU A 47 -2.75 -1.71 11.91
CA LEU A 47 -2.27 -2.16 13.22
C LEU A 47 -0.97 -1.48 13.65
N LEU A 48 -0.10 -1.14 12.71
CA LEU A 48 1.14 -0.42 12.96
C LEU A 48 0.89 1.05 13.32
N VAL A 49 -0.05 1.70 12.64
CA VAL A 49 -0.37 3.13 12.84
C VAL A 49 -1.33 3.35 14.02
N GLY A 50 -2.22 2.38 14.27
CA GLY A 50 -3.21 2.42 15.35
C GLY A 50 -2.84 1.65 16.61
N GLY A 51 -1.68 0.99 16.64
CA GLY A 51 -1.21 0.24 17.81
C GLY A 51 -0.59 1.17 18.86
N ASP A 52 -1.18 1.21 20.04
CA ASP A 52 -0.54 1.79 21.22
C ASP A 52 0.90 1.25 21.36
N ASN A 53 1.84 2.12 21.72
CA ASN A 53 3.29 1.88 21.84
C ASN A 53 3.70 0.84 22.91
N ASN A 54 2.82 -0.08 23.31
CA ASN A 54 3.13 -1.10 24.30
C ASN A 54 3.60 -2.38 23.58
N PRO A 55 4.84 -2.84 23.83
CA PRO A 55 5.32 -4.09 23.27
C PRO A 55 4.44 -5.25 23.76
N PRO A 56 4.24 -6.30 22.93
CA PRO A 56 3.44 -7.44 23.32
C PRO A 56 4.12 -8.17 24.48
N VAL A 57 3.49 -8.15 25.64
CA VAL A 57 3.85 -9.01 26.78
C VAL A 57 3.33 -10.41 26.44
N ASP A 58 4.26 -11.32 26.16
CA ASP A 58 4.11 -12.77 25.97
C ASP A 58 3.48 -13.31 24.66
N PRO A 59 3.90 -14.52 24.21
CA PRO A 59 3.48 -15.14 22.95
C PRO A 59 2.09 -15.78 23.09
N ILE A 60 1.07 -14.93 23.21
CA ILE A 60 -0.32 -15.31 22.99
C ILE A 60 -0.56 -15.25 21.47
N PRO A 61 -1.38 -16.11 20.84
CA PRO A 61 -1.72 -15.96 19.42
C PRO A 61 -2.30 -14.56 19.20
N LEU A 62 -1.47 -13.66 18.67
CA LEU A 62 -1.79 -12.26 18.43
C LEU A 62 -2.69 -12.17 17.21
N GLU A 63 -3.94 -12.58 17.35
CA GLU A 63 -4.98 -11.82 16.67
C GLU A 63 -5.18 -10.56 17.49
N PRO A 64 -4.70 -9.38 17.03
CA PRO A 64 -5.03 -8.14 17.70
C PRO A 64 -6.55 -8.09 17.80
N ILE A 65 -7.07 -7.73 18.98
CA ILE A 65 -8.51 -7.61 19.23
C ILE A 65 -9.00 -6.39 18.43
N MET A 66 -9.06 -6.55 17.12
CA MET A 66 -9.59 -5.60 16.19
C MET A 66 -11.11 -5.70 16.30
N ASP A 67 -11.74 -4.60 16.69
CA ASP A 67 -13.19 -4.62 16.77
C ASP A 67 -13.77 -4.91 15.38
N LYS A 68 -14.91 -5.62 15.37
CA LYS A 68 -15.53 -6.08 14.13
C LYS A 68 -15.85 -4.94 13.17
N ARG A 69 -16.13 -3.73 13.66
CA ARG A 69 -16.45 -2.57 12.79
C ARG A 69 -15.19 -2.07 12.10
N THR A 70 -14.08 -1.96 12.81
CA THR A 70 -12.78 -1.58 12.23
C THR A 70 -12.32 -2.59 11.20
N ALA A 71 -12.43 -3.90 11.46
CA ALA A 71 -12.12 -4.94 10.49
C ALA A 71 -12.96 -4.81 9.21
N ILE A 72 -14.27 -4.52 9.33
CA ILE A 72 -15.16 -4.28 8.19
C ILE A 72 -14.74 -3.01 7.42
N CYS A 73 -14.40 -1.93 8.12
CA CYS A 73 -13.95 -0.69 7.48
C CYS A 73 -12.65 -0.87 6.71
N ILE A 74 -11.67 -1.56 7.30
CA ILE A 74 -10.40 -1.91 6.64
C ILE A 74 -10.67 -2.74 5.39
N LYS A 75 -11.47 -3.79 5.50
CA LYS A 75 -11.80 -4.65 4.36
C LYS A 75 -12.50 -3.88 3.24
N LYS A 76 -13.48 -3.03 3.58
CA LYS A 76 -14.18 -2.17 2.60
C LYS A 76 -13.22 -1.20 1.92
N ARG A 77 -12.32 -0.58 2.69
CA ARG A 77 -11.36 0.37 2.17
C ARG A 77 -10.33 -0.31 1.27
N ALA A 78 -9.79 -1.45 1.70
CA ALA A 78 -8.90 -2.27 0.90
C ALA A 78 -9.58 -2.69 -0.41
N TYR A 79 -10.82 -3.16 -0.35
CA TYR A 79 -11.59 -3.57 -1.53
C TYR A 79 -11.82 -2.41 -2.52
N PHE A 80 -12.22 -1.25 -2.02
CA PHE A 80 -12.42 -0.06 -2.85
C PHE A 80 -11.14 0.41 -3.54
N ILE A 81 -10.01 0.36 -2.84
CA ILE A 81 -8.70 0.72 -3.40
C ILE A 81 -8.25 -0.34 -4.41
N PHE A 82 -8.43 -1.63 -4.07
CA PHE A 82 -8.05 -2.75 -4.94
C PHE A 82 -8.80 -2.68 -6.28
N ASN A 83 -10.12 -2.48 -6.25
CA ASN A 83 -10.93 -2.37 -7.47
C ASN A 83 -10.60 -1.13 -8.32
N GLN A 84 -10.09 -0.05 -7.73
CA GLN A 84 -9.63 1.09 -8.51
C GLN A 84 -8.31 0.81 -9.24
N MET A 85 -7.50 -0.08 -8.70
CA MET A 85 -6.23 -0.48 -9.30
C MET A 85 -6.41 -1.60 -10.32
N ASP A 86 -7.22 -2.62 -10.02
CA ASP A 86 -7.55 -3.73 -10.93
C ASP A 86 -8.55 -3.28 -12.01
N THR A 87 -8.10 -2.39 -12.89
CA THR A 87 -8.94 -1.81 -13.95
C THR A 87 -9.38 -2.82 -15.00
N GLU A 88 -8.64 -3.92 -15.16
CA GLU A 88 -8.98 -5.03 -16.05
C GLU A 88 -9.90 -6.06 -15.37
N ASN A 89 -10.20 -5.88 -14.08
CA ASN A 89 -11.02 -6.77 -13.25
C ASN A 89 -10.56 -8.23 -13.35
N CYS A 90 -9.25 -8.43 -13.38
CA CYS A 90 -8.62 -9.73 -13.54
C CYS A 90 -8.46 -10.47 -12.20
N GLY A 91 -8.80 -9.80 -11.08
CA GLY A 91 -8.69 -10.32 -9.72
C GLY A 91 -7.30 -10.17 -9.11
N PHE A 92 -6.38 -9.50 -9.80
CA PHE A 92 -5.01 -9.30 -9.39
C PHE A 92 -4.55 -7.88 -9.70
N ILE A 93 -3.66 -7.33 -8.88
CA ILE A 93 -2.96 -6.09 -9.19
C ILE A 93 -1.61 -6.48 -9.76
N GLY A 94 -1.39 -6.16 -11.03
CA GLY A 94 -0.12 -6.32 -11.70
C GLY A 94 0.77 -5.09 -11.60
N ARG A 95 2.00 -5.22 -12.09
CA ARG A 95 2.94 -4.09 -12.20
C ARG A 95 2.37 -2.92 -13.01
N LYS A 96 1.71 -3.21 -14.14
CA LYS A 96 1.15 -2.18 -15.02
C LYS A 96 0.05 -1.36 -14.35
N ASP A 97 -0.78 -2.01 -13.53
CA ASP A 97 -1.85 -1.36 -12.78
C ASP A 97 -1.26 -0.36 -11.77
N LEU A 98 -0.23 -0.78 -11.03
CA LEU A 98 0.48 0.09 -10.09
C LEU A 98 1.26 1.20 -10.79
N GLU A 99 1.92 0.91 -11.91
CA GLU A 99 2.61 1.92 -12.72
C GLU A 99 1.65 3.01 -13.17
N ARG A 100 0.49 2.62 -13.72
CA ARG A 100 -0.56 3.56 -14.12
C ARG A 100 -1.09 4.35 -12.92
N PHE A 101 -1.33 3.67 -11.81
CA PHE A 101 -1.79 4.30 -10.57
C PHE A 101 -0.80 5.37 -10.10
N PHE A 102 0.49 5.04 -9.98
CA PHE A 102 1.52 5.98 -9.55
C PHE A 102 1.73 7.12 -10.54
N ALA A 103 1.69 6.87 -11.85
CA ALA A 103 1.78 7.91 -12.87
C ALA A 103 0.64 8.93 -12.73
N THR A 104 -0.60 8.45 -12.61
CA THR A 104 -1.80 9.29 -12.47
C THR A 104 -1.72 10.16 -11.20
N HIS A 105 -1.26 9.59 -10.08
CA HIS A 105 -1.16 10.33 -8.82
C HIS A 105 0.02 11.30 -8.82
N GLN A 106 1.13 10.97 -9.48
CA GLN A 106 2.25 11.89 -9.64
C GLN A 106 1.86 13.10 -10.49
N GLU A 107 1.11 12.90 -11.57
CA GLU A 107 0.54 13.99 -12.38
C GLU A 107 -0.44 14.86 -11.58
N ALA A 108 -1.29 14.26 -10.73
CA ALA A 108 -2.20 15.01 -9.86
C ALA A 108 -1.44 15.88 -8.84
N ILE A 109 -0.38 15.35 -8.22
CA ILE A 109 0.48 16.10 -7.29
C ILE A 109 1.22 17.23 -8.00
N MET A 110 1.74 16.99 -9.21
CA MET A 110 2.37 18.03 -10.02
C MET A 110 1.36 19.12 -10.40
N THR A 111 0.17 18.76 -10.87
CA THR A 111 -0.86 19.73 -11.28
C THR A 111 -1.31 20.62 -10.13
N LEU A 112 -1.52 20.05 -8.94
CA LEU A 112 -1.86 20.83 -7.75
C LEU A 112 -0.72 21.75 -7.31
N SER A 113 0.52 21.28 -7.33
CA SER A 113 1.67 22.14 -6.98
C SER A 113 1.87 23.30 -7.96
N TYR A 114 1.53 23.15 -9.25
CA TYR A 114 1.52 24.28 -10.19
C TYR A 114 0.36 25.26 -9.97
N GLN A 115 -0.80 24.81 -9.50
CA GLN A 115 -1.94 25.71 -9.20
C GLN A 115 -1.74 26.57 -7.93
N PHE A 116 -0.88 26.15 -7.00
CA PHE A 116 -0.58 26.92 -5.78
C PHE A 116 0.67 27.82 -5.90
N VAL A 117 1.32 27.85 -7.06
CA VAL A 117 2.53 28.66 -7.33
C VAL A 117 2.26 29.80 -8.34
N LEU A 118 1.01 29.95 -8.82
CA LEU A 118 0.56 31.07 -9.67
C LEU A 118 -0.41 32.00 -8.93
#